data_AF-A0A6J6JK47-F1
#
_entry.id   AF-A0A6J6JK47-F1
#
_cell.length_a   1.000
_cell.length_b   1.000
_cell.length_c   1.000
_cell.angle_alpha   90.00
_cell.angle_beta   90.00
_cell.angle_gamma   90.00
#
_symmetry.space_group_name_H-M   'P 1'
#
loop_
_entity.id
_entity.type
_entity.pdbx_description
1 polymer ?
#
loop_
_entity_poly.entity_id
_entity_poly.type
_entity_poly.pdbx_seq_one_letter_code
_entity_poly.pdbx_strand_id
1 'polypeptide(L)' 'MHGKEIPVKAQIEQVNSFSVHADASELVDWLRTSSEEPKNVFIVHGEGDSSAALQERINKELGWNSVIPKDNQVISIS' A
#
# COMPACT_ATOMS: atom_id res chain seq x y z
N MET A 1 -2.47 36.77 5.89
CA MET A 1 -1.65 36.14 4.82
C MET A 1 -2.22 36.58 3.49
N HIS A 2 -1.45 37.29 2.65
CA HIS A 2 -1.89 37.69 1.31
C HIS A 2 -1.09 36.88 0.28
N GLY A 3 -1.53 35.66 -0.01
CA GLY A 3 -0.98 34.83 -1.08
C GLY A 3 -1.60 35.21 -2.42
N LYS A 4 -0.79 35.19 -3.49
CA LYS A 4 -1.24 35.44 -4.87
C LYS A 4 -1.19 34.13 -5.64
N GLU A 5 -2.30 33.72 -6.25
CA GLU A 5 -2.39 32.52 -7.09
C GLU A 5 -1.50 32.68 -8.35
N ILE A 6 -0.66 31.68 -8.65
CA ILE A 6 0.22 31.67 -9.83
C ILE A 6 -0.21 30.52 -10.76
N PRO A 7 -0.57 30.78 -12.02
CA PRO A 7 -1.00 29.73 -12.94
C PRO A 7 0.18 28.87 -13.42
N VAL A 8 0.02 27.55 -13.36
CA VAL A 8 0.96 26.58 -13.94
C VAL A 8 0.79 26.60 -15.46
N LYS A 9 1.82 27.07 -16.18
CA LYS A 9 1.85 27.14 -17.66
C LYS A 9 2.60 25.97 -18.32
N ALA A 10 3.18 25.08 -17.51
CA ALA A 10 3.92 23.91 -17.99
C ALA A 10 2.96 22.76 -18.34
N GLN A 11 3.40 21.90 -19.26
CA GLN A 11 2.75 20.62 -19.51
C GLN A 11 2.99 19.69 -18.32
N ILE A 12 1.92 19.11 -17.78
CA ILE A 12 1.97 18.17 -16.66
C ILE A 12 1.84 16.77 -17.24
N GLU A 13 2.86 15.95 -17.03
CA GLU A 13 2.88 14.55 -17.46
C GLU A 13 3.21 13.66 -16.26
N GLN A 14 2.53 12.51 -16.17
CA GLN A 14 2.80 11.50 -15.16
C GLN A 14 3.42 10.27 -15.83
N VAL A 15 4.65 9.94 -15.45
CA VAL A 15 5.35 8.76 -15.98
C VAL A 15 5.41 7.68 -14.90
N ASN A 16 4.53 6.69 -15.02
CA ASN A 16 4.34 5.67 -13.98
C ASN A 16 5.51 4.65 -13.88
N SER A 17 6.31 4.51 -14.95
CA SER A 17 7.32 3.44 -15.08
C SER A 17 8.64 3.67 -14.34
N PHE A 18 8.77 4.74 -13.55
CA PHE A 18 9.99 5.05 -12.78
C PHE A 18 9.84 4.84 -11.27
N SER A 19 8.66 4.39 -10.80
CA SER A 19 8.50 4.00 -9.41
C SER A 19 9.37 2.76 -9.12
N VAL A 20 10.14 2.81 -8.04
CA VAL A 20 10.89 1.63 -7.53
C VAL A 20 10.05 0.76 -6.60
N HIS A 21 8.81 1.19 -6.32
CA HIS A 21 7.86 0.44 -5.51
C HIS A 21 6.95 -0.39 -6.39
N ALA A 22 6.74 -1.63 -5.98
CA ALA A 22 5.79 -2.53 -6.61
C ALA A 22 4.37 -1.98 -6.51
N ASP A 23 3.61 -2.09 -7.59
CA ASP A 23 2.19 -1.78 -7.60
C ASP A 23 1.41 -2.80 -6.74
N ALA A 24 0.19 -2.45 -6.35
CA ALA A 24 -0.62 -3.33 -5.50
C ALA A 24 -0.83 -4.73 -6.11
N SER A 25 -0.88 -4.85 -7.45
CA SER A 25 -1.02 -6.15 -8.11
C SER A 25 0.25 -6.96 -8.04
N GLU A 26 1.40 -6.31 -8.22
CA GLU A 26 2.71 -6.96 -8.09
C GLU A 26 2.96 -7.43 -6.66
N LEU A 27 2.49 -6.67 -5.65
CA LEU A 27 2.54 -7.11 -4.24
C LEU A 27 1.66 -8.34 -3.99
N VAL A 28 0.43 -8.37 -4.53
CA VAL A 28 -0.45 -9.54 -4.38
C VAL A 28 0.14 -10.76 -5.10
N ASP A 29 0.67 -10.58 -6.30
CA ASP A 29 1.32 -11.66 -7.05
C ASP A 29 2.57 -12.18 -6.32
N TRP A 30 3.35 -11.28 -5.71
CA TRP A 30 4.47 -11.66 -4.87
C TRP A 30 4.02 -12.47 -3.65
N LEU A 31 2.95 -12.06 -2.96
CA LEU A 31 2.39 -12.82 -1.84
C LEU A 31 1.96 -14.23 -2.25
N ARG A 32 1.37 -14.41 -3.45
CA ARG A 32 1.00 -15.74 -4.00
C ARG A 32 2.17 -16.70 -4.15
N THR A 33 3.42 -16.21 -4.17
CA THR A 33 4.61 -17.06 -4.27
C THR A 33 4.99 -17.72 -2.95
N SER A 34 4.37 -17.34 -1.83
CA SER A 34 4.59 -18.00 -0.53
C SER A 34 4.20 -19.48 -0.59
N SER A 35 5.01 -20.35 0.03
CA SER A 35 4.72 -21.78 0.11
C SER A 35 3.54 -22.13 1.01
N GLU A 36 3.21 -21.24 1.96
CA GLU A 36 2.11 -21.40 2.90
C GLU A 36 1.45 -20.05 3.23
N GLU A 37 0.20 -20.10 3.66
CA GLU A 37 -0.53 -18.93 4.16
C GLU A 37 0.05 -18.49 5.52
N PRO A 38 0.50 -17.22 5.67
CA PRO A 38 0.94 -16.70 6.95
C PRO A 38 -0.26 -16.47 7.89
N LYS A 39 -0.05 -16.62 9.21
CA LYS A 39 -1.08 -16.31 10.21
C LYS A 39 -1.59 -14.86 10.12
N ASN A 40 -0.70 -13.92 9.78
CA ASN A 40 -1.00 -12.51 9.64
C ASN A 40 -0.07 -11.87 8.61
N VAL A 41 -0.62 -10.99 7.76
CA VAL A 41 0.14 -10.05 6.94
C VAL A 41 0.04 -8.66 7.56
N PHE A 42 1.18 -8.02 7.86
CA PHE A 42 1.21 -6.65 8.38
C PHE A 42 1.53 -5.66 7.27
N ILE A 43 0.59 -4.75 6.97
CA ILE A 43 0.73 -3.72 5.94
C ILE A 43 1.26 -2.46 6.60
N VAL A 44 2.44 -2.02 6.15
CA VAL A 44 3.16 -0.85 6.66
C VAL A 44 3.65 0.01 5.50
N HIS A 45 4.17 1.21 5.80
CA HIS A 45 4.78 2.12 4.83
C HIS A 45 3.87 2.41 3.62
N GLY A 46 2.67 2.93 3.88
CA GLY A 46 1.74 3.42 2.89
C GLY A 46 0.83 4.49 3.48
N GLU A 47 0.22 5.30 2.62
CA GLU A 47 -0.85 6.20 3.04
C GLU A 47 -2.09 5.40 3.46
N GLY A 48 -2.94 5.98 4.31
CA GLY A 48 -4.08 5.27 4.90
C GLY A 48 -4.99 4.61 3.87
N ASP A 49 -5.35 5.34 2.81
CA ASP A 49 -6.23 4.84 1.75
C ASP A 49 -5.55 3.75 0.92
N SER A 50 -4.26 3.91 0.60
CA SER A 50 -3.48 2.91 -0.14
C SER A 50 -3.32 1.61 0.67
N SER A 51 -3.04 1.72 1.97
CA SER A 51 -2.92 0.57 2.87
C SER A 51 -4.25 -0.16 3.03
N ALA A 52 -5.37 0.58 3.17
CA ALA A 52 -6.71 0.01 3.23
C ALA A 52 -7.09 -0.73 1.94
N ALA A 53 -6.77 -0.14 0.78
CA ALA A 53 -6.99 -0.77 -0.52
C ALA A 53 -6.19 -2.08 -0.67
N LEU A 54 -4.91 -2.09 -0.26
CA LEU A 54 -4.10 -3.30 -0.29
C LEU A 54 -4.63 -4.38 0.66
N GLN A 55 -5.07 -3.99 1.86
CA GLN A 55 -5.69 -4.90 2.84
C GLN A 55 -6.93 -5.58 2.27
N GLU A 56 -7.82 -4.82 1.65
CA GLU A 56 -9.03 -5.35 1.01
C GLU A 56 -8.69 -6.34 -0.10
N ARG A 57 -7.66 -6.05 -0.91
CA ARG A 57 -7.20 -6.96 -1.95
C ARG A 57 -6.64 -8.26 -1.39
N ILE A 58 -5.76 -8.19 -0.39
CA ILE A 58 -5.21 -9.40 0.27
C ILE A 58 -6.34 -10.26 0.82
N ASN A 59 -7.31 -9.66 1.51
CA ASN A 59 -8.44 -10.38 2.08
C ASN A 59 -9.34 -11.01 1.01
N LYS A 60 -9.63 -10.31 -0.09
CA LYS A 60 -10.52 -10.80 -1.15
C LYS A 60 -9.86 -11.81 -2.09
N GLU A 61 -8.61 -11.56 -2.45
CA GLU A 61 -7.91 -12.29 -3.51
C GLU A 61 -7.11 -13.50 -3.00
N LEU A 62 -6.65 -13.45 -1.75
CA LEU A 62 -5.88 -14.51 -1.10
C LEU A 62 -6.64 -15.19 0.03
N GLY A 63 -7.65 -14.52 0.61
CA GLY A 63 -8.36 -15.01 1.79
C GLY A 63 -7.57 -14.88 3.09
N TRP A 64 -6.38 -14.28 3.04
CA TRP A 64 -5.44 -14.23 4.16
C TRP A 64 -5.81 -13.14 5.16
N ASN A 65 -5.52 -13.38 6.43
CA ASN A 65 -5.68 -12.36 7.45
C ASN A 65 -4.61 -11.26 7.30
N SER A 66 -5.06 -10.00 7.19
CA SER A 66 -4.16 -8.85 7.07
C SER A 66 -4.52 -7.71 8.03
N VAL A 67 -3.50 -7.03 8.55
CA VAL A 67 -3.60 -6.01 9.60
C VAL A 67 -2.81 -4.77 9.17
N ILE A 68 -3.41 -3.60 9.31
CA ILE A 68 -2.72 -2.30 9.21
C ILE A 68 -2.44 -1.84 10.64
N PRO A 69 -1.19 -1.92 11.14
CA PRO A 69 -0.87 -1.49 12.49
C PRO A 69 -1.05 0.02 12.64
N LYS A 70 -1.47 0.44 13.83
CA LYS A 70 -1.44 1.86 14.23
C LYS A 70 -0.04 2.22 14.71
N ASP A 71 0.27 3.52 14.64
CA ASP A 71 1.51 4.03 15.22
C ASP A 71 1.62 3.65 16.70
N ASN A 72 2.82 3.21 17.11
CA ASN A 72 3.12 2.66 18.43
C ASN A 72 2.32 1.41 18.87
N GLN A 73 1.60 0.73 17.96
CA GLN A 73 0.94 -0.53 18.29
C GLN A 73 1.96 -1.67 18.44
N VAL A 74 1.88 -2.38 19.57
CA VAL A 74 2.66 -3.61 19.81
C VAL A 74 1.79 -4.82 19.52
N ILE A 75 2.31 -5.76 18.73
CA ILE A 75 1.62 -6.99 18.35
C ILE A 75 2.48 -8.18 18.78
N SER A 76 1.90 -9.09 19.57
CA SER A 76 2.55 -10.35 19.95
C SER A 76 2.33 -11.39 18.86
N ILE A 77 3.44 -12.01 18.41
CA ILE A 77 3.44 -13.12 17.46
C ILE A 77 3.73 -14.41 18.24
N SER A 78 2.74 -15.31 18.28
CA SER A 78 2.78 -16.64 18.91
C SER A 78 2.47 -17.74 17.91
#